data_AF-A0A5J6MZU2-F1
#
_entry.id   AF-A0A5J6MZU2-F1
#
_cell.length_a   1.000
_cell.length_b   1.000
_cell.length_c   1.000
_cell.angle_alpha   90.00
_cell.angle_beta   90.00
_cell.angle_gamma   90.00
#
_symmetry.space_group_name_H-M   'P 1'
#
loop_
_entity.id
_entity.type
_entity.pdbx_description
1 polymer ?
#
loop_
_entity_poly.entity_id
_entity_poly.type
_entity_poly.pdbx_seq_one_letter_code
_entity_poly.pdbx_strand_id
1 'polypeptide(L)'
;MYSARRYFIRIALLGLMALLLPFAATTASAADEDQLNALRAQGIVAERFDGYVMVKDNSTGATAQSLVDRVNAERRAIYEARAKAQGVTAADVGKVYAGQIIQKAPKGTWFLNADGSWTRK
;
A
#
# COMPACT_ATOMS: atom_id res chain seq x y z
N MET A 1 -13.50 -38.24 -6.50
CA MET A 1 -13.46 -37.08 -5.58
C MET A 1 -12.04 -36.51 -5.59
N TYR A 2 -11.88 -35.31 -6.14
CA TYR A 2 -11.00 -34.21 -5.69
C TYR A 2 -11.02 -33.13 -6.78
N SER A 3 -12.15 -32.42 -6.76
CA SER A 3 -12.43 -31.17 -7.43
C SER A 3 -11.52 -30.06 -6.87
N ALA A 4 -11.40 -28.97 -7.64
CA ALA A 4 -11.05 -27.62 -7.17
C ALA A 4 -9.57 -27.15 -7.10
N ARG A 5 -8.56 -27.92 -7.52
CA ARG A 5 -7.17 -27.41 -7.49
C ARG A 5 -6.71 -26.63 -8.73
N ARG A 6 -7.52 -26.60 -9.80
CA ARG A 6 -7.17 -25.98 -11.10
C ARG A 6 -7.90 -24.67 -11.42
N TYR A 7 -8.82 -24.23 -10.56
CA TYR A 7 -9.60 -23.01 -10.77
C TYR A 7 -8.96 -21.75 -10.18
N PHE A 8 -8.02 -21.87 -9.24
CA PHE A 8 -7.37 -20.72 -8.59
C PHE A 8 -6.29 -20.04 -9.45
N ILE A 9 -5.78 -20.70 -10.49
CA ILE A 9 -4.73 -20.14 -11.37
C ILE A 9 -5.35 -19.33 -12.54
N ARG A 10 -6.67 -19.38 -12.75
CA ARG A 10 -7.34 -18.79 -13.93
C ARG A 10 -7.97 -17.42 -13.71
N ILE A 11 -7.95 -16.88 -12.49
CA ILE A 11 -8.39 -15.50 -12.20
C ILE A 11 -7.21 -14.50 -12.35
N ALA A 12 -6.01 -14.98 -12.69
CA ALA A 12 -4.78 -14.18 -12.71
C ALA A 12 -4.44 -13.49 -14.05
N LEU A 13 -5.33 -13.50 -15.06
CA LEU A 13 -4.96 -13.08 -16.44
C LEU A 13 -5.95 -12.12 -17.13
N LEU A 14 -6.83 -11.44 -16.39
CA LEU A 14 -7.66 -10.37 -16.95
C LEU A 14 -7.36 -9.06 -16.22
N GLY A 15 -6.35 -8.34 -16.71
CA GLY A 15 -5.95 -7.03 -16.17
C GLY A 15 -4.52 -6.59 -16.52
N LEU A 16 -3.73 -7.42 -17.20
CA LEU A 16 -2.36 -7.08 -17.60
C LEU A 16 -2.31 -6.31 -18.93
N MET A 17 -3.00 -5.17 -19.02
CA MET A 17 -2.87 -4.27 -20.18
C MET A 17 -3.18 -2.82 -19.81
N ALA A 18 -2.44 -2.26 -18.86
CA ALA A 18 -2.44 -0.81 -18.59
C ALA A 18 -1.08 -0.29 -18.08
N LEU A 19 0.03 -0.97 -18.41
CA LEU A 19 1.34 -0.70 -17.80
C LEU A 19 2.26 0.17 -18.68
N LEU A 20 1.76 1.29 -19.21
CA LEU A 20 2.59 2.26 -19.95
C LEU A 20 2.31 3.72 -19.56
N LEU A 21 1.98 3.97 -18.29
CA LEU A 21 2.08 5.31 -17.73
C LEU A 21 3.32 5.40 -16.84
N PRO A 22 4.23 6.38 -17.05
CA PRO A 22 5.35 6.57 -16.16
C PRO A 22 4.84 6.79 -14.72
N PHE A 23 5.28 5.89 -13.84
CA PHE A 23 4.85 5.77 -12.45
C PHE A 23 5.59 6.78 -11.56
N ALA A 24 5.51 8.07 -11.89
CA ALA A 24 6.22 9.15 -11.20
C ALA A 24 5.40 9.81 -10.06
N ALA A 25 4.23 9.28 -9.72
CA ALA A 25 3.44 9.83 -8.61
C ALA A 25 3.98 9.30 -7.27
N THR A 26 4.52 10.20 -6.45
CA THR A 26 4.81 9.93 -5.04
C THR A 26 3.52 9.65 -4.29
N THR A 27 3.55 8.76 -3.31
CA THR A 27 2.37 8.33 -2.56
C THR A 27 1.97 9.29 -1.45
N ALA A 28 2.85 10.22 -1.09
CA ALA A 28 2.56 11.34 -0.21
C ALA A 28 3.45 12.55 -0.53
N SER A 29 3.17 13.68 0.14
CA SER A 29 4.02 14.86 0.12
C SER A 29 5.43 14.55 0.66
N ALA A 30 6.45 15.32 0.24
CA ALA A 30 7.83 15.08 0.66
C ALA A 30 8.01 15.17 2.18
N ALA A 31 7.38 16.17 2.81
CA ALA A 31 7.41 16.34 4.26
C ALA A 31 6.73 15.18 5.00
N ASP A 32 5.59 14.70 4.50
CA ASP A 32 4.88 13.60 5.12
C ASP A 32 5.62 12.26 4.93
N GLU A 33 6.28 12.03 3.79
CA GLU A 33 7.12 10.83 3.61
C GLU A 33 8.33 10.81 4.56
N ASP A 34 8.97 11.96 4.83
CA ASP A 34 10.09 12.02 5.80
C ASP A 34 9.62 11.71 7.22
N GLN A 35 8.51 12.31 7.66
CA GLN A 35 7.91 12.00 8.96
C GLN A 35 7.47 10.54 9.03
N LEU A 36 6.87 10.03 7.94
CA LEU A 36 6.39 8.67 7.86
C LEU A 36 7.54 7.67 7.91
N ASN A 37 8.67 7.96 7.26
CA ASN A 37 9.89 7.16 7.34
C ASN A 37 10.42 7.07 8.77
N ALA A 38 10.41 8.18 9.53
CA ALA A 38 10.81 8.16 10.94
C ALA A 38 9.92 7.22 11.77
N LEU A 39 8.60 7.27 11.58
CA LEU A 39 7.66 6.39 12.28
C LEU A 39 7.78 4.92 11.84
N ARG A 40 8.02 4.66 10.54
CA ARG A 40 8.27 3.31 10.01
C ARG A 40 9.50 2.69 10.67
N ALA A 41 10.59 3.46 10.77
CA ALA A 41 11.84 3.00 11.38
C ALA A 41 11.67 2.65 12.87
N GLN A 42 10.81 3.38 13.57
CA GLN A 42 10.46 3.14 14.97
C GLN A 42 9.45 1.99 15.15
N GLY A 43 8.84 1.49 14.06
CA GLY A 43 7.82 0.46 14.10
C GLY A 43 6.46 0.90 14.65
N ILE A 44 6.24 2.21 14.73
CA ILE A 44 5.00 2.85 15.17
C ILE A 44 3.91 2.70 14.12
N VAL A 45 4.28 2.80 12.84
CA VAL A 45 3.38 2.61 11.71
C VAL A 45 3.80 1.39 10.89
N ALA A 46 2.84 0.86 10.15
CA ALA A 46 3.07 -0.21 9.21
C ALA A 46 2.34 0.04 7.88
N GLU A 47 2.93 -0.46 6.80
CA GLU A 47 2.31 -0.47 5.49
C GLU A 47 1.40 -1.69 5.34
N ARG A 48 0.34 -1.57 4.55
CA ARG A 48 -0.65 -2.62 4.34
C ARG A 48 -0.60 -3.16 2.91
N PHE A 49 -1.05 -4.40 2.76
CA PHE A 49 -1.16 -5.10 1.48
C PHE A 49 -1.97 -4.37 0.39
N ASP A 50 -2.83 -3.42 0.79
CA ASP A 50 -3.68 -2.64 -0.11
C ASP A 50 -3.13 -1.23 -0.41
N GLY A 51 -1.89 -0.96 -0.01
CA GLY A 51 -1.19 0.28 -0.33
C GLY A 51 -1.46 1.40 0.66
N TYR A 52 -2.19 1.17 1.74
CA TYR A 52 -2.38 2.15 2.81
C TYR A 52 -1.39 1.97 3.96
N VAL A 53 -1.30 2.97 4.84
CA VAL A 53 -0.55 2.90 6.09
C VAL A 53 -1.51 2.79 7.28
N MET A 54 -1.08 2.18 8.36
CA MET A 54 -1.80 2.13 9.64
C MET A 54 -0.87 2.38 10.83
N VAL A 55 -1.45 2.82 11.95
CA VAL A 55 -0.77 2.77 13.25
C VAL A 55 -0.68 1.30 13.67
N LYS A 56 0.53 0.86 14.03
CA LYS A 56 0.84 -0.48 14.51
C LYS A 56 1.09 -0.51 16.02
N ASP A 57 1.79 0.51 16.53
CA ASP A 57 2.02 0.71 17.96
C ASP A 57 1.43 2.06 18.38
N ASN A 58 0.56 2.03 19.39
CA ASN A 58 -0.16 3.20 19.88
C ASN A 58 0.66 4.04 20.87
N SER A 59 1.93 3.69 21.12
CA SER A 59 2.84 4.40 22.05
C SER A 59 2.99 5.90 21.75
N THR A 60 2.75 6.34 20.51
CA THR A 60 2.81 7.76 20.12
C THR A 60 1.48 8.51 20.10
N GLY A 61 0.38 7.87 20.46
CA GLY A 61 -0.94 8.52 20.56
C GLY A 61 -1.42 9.20 19.26
N ALA A 62 -2.10 10.34 19.40
CA ALA A 62 -2.85 11.00 18.31
C ALA A 62 -1.99 11.49 17.13
N THR A 63 -0.71 11.80 17.34
CA THR A 63 0.16 12.40 16.31
C THR A 63 0.42 11.45 15.14
N ALA A 64 0.66 10.16 15.42
CA ALA A 64 0.87 9.16 14.37
C ALA A 64 -0.42 8.93 13.56
N GLN A 65 -1.58 8.94 14.23
CA GLN A 65 -2.87 8.79 13.58
C GLN A 65 -3.13 9.92 12.58
N SER A 66 -2.88 11.19 12.97
CA SER A 66 -3.08 12.33 12.05
C SER A 66 -2.19 12.25 10.81
N LEU A 67 -0.94 11.77 10.92
CA LEU A 67 -0.08 11.57 9.76
C LEU A 67 -0.61 10.43 8.87
N VAL A 68 -0.99 9.30 9.48
CA VAL A 68 -1.59 8.15 8.78
C VAL A 68 -2.83 8.59 7.98
N ASP A 69 -3.70 9.40 8.57
CA ASP A 69 -4.92 9.87 7.92
C ASP A 69 -4.62 10.77 6.72
N ARG A 70 -3.68 11.72 6.85
CA ARG A 70 -3.24 12.60 5.76
C ARG A 70 -2.65 11.79 4.60
N VAL A 71 -1.69 10.91 4.90
CA VAL A 71 -1.04 10.06 3.89
C VAL A 71 -2.06 9.17 3.18
N ASN A 72 -2.98 8.56 3.92
CA ASN A 72 -4.01 7.71 3.32
C ASN A 72 -5.02 8.50 2.47
N ALA A 73 -5.31 9.76 2.82
CA ALA A 73 -6.14 10.63 1.99
C ALA A 73 -5.44 10.97 0.66
N GLU A 74 -4.15 11.29 0.69
CA GLU A 74 -3.35 11.55 -0.51
C GLU A 74 -3.26 10.31 -1.41
N ARG A 75 -2.95 9.15 -0.83
CA ARG A 75 -2.92 7.87 -1.54
C ARG A 75 -4.26 7.53 -2.18
N ARG A 76 -5.36 7.73 -1.44
CA ARG A 76 -6.71 7.47 -1.96
C ARG A 76 -7.01 8.33 -3.19
N ALA A 77 -6.73 9.64 -3.13
CA ALA A 77 -6.95 10.54 -4.26
C ALA A 77 -6.14 10.10 -5.49
N ILE A 78 -4.88 9.68 -5.30
CA ILE A 78 -4.05 9.13 -6.37
C ILE A 78 -4.66 7.84 -6.93
N TYR A 79 -5.07 6.91 -6.07
CA TYR A 79 -5.60 5.61 -6.49
C TYR A 79 -6.90 5.77 -7.26
N GLU A 80 -7.80 6.65 -6.82
CA GLU A 80 -9.04 6.98 -7.52
C GLU A 80 -8.78 7.63 -8.89
N ALA A 81 -7.86 8.59 -8.96
CA ALA A 81 -7.50 9.24 -10.22
C ALA A 81 -6.92 8.24 -11.23
N ARG A 82 -6.03 7.35 -10.76
CA ARG A 82 -5.43 6.28 -11.59
C ARG A 82 -6.45 5.25 -12.01
N ALA A 83 -7.32 4.82 -11.09
CA ALA A 83 -8.39 3.87 -11.35
C ALA A 83 -9.33 4.37 -12.46
N LYS A 84 -9.75 5.64 -12.36
CA LYS A 84 -10.57 6.30 -13.40
C LYS A 84 -9.84 6.36 -14.74
N ALA A 85 -8.56 6.73 -14.75
CA ALA A 85 -7.78 6.84 -15.98
C ALA A 85 -7.55 5.49 -16.68
N GLN A 86 -7.49 4.40 -15.91
CA GLN A 86 -7.16 3.06 -16.40
C GLN A 86 -8.37 2.13 -16.54
N GLY A 87 -9.57 2.55 -16.12
CA GLY A 87 -10.77 1.72 -16.15
C GLY A 87 -10.72 0.53 -15.18
N VAL A 88 -10.05 0.68 -14.05
CA VAL A 88 -9.87 -0.36 -13.01
C VAL A 88 -10.40 0.14 -11.66
N THR A 89 -10.33 -0.69 -10.62
CA THR A 89 -10.73 -0.29 -9.25
C THR A 89 -9.59 0.40 -8.51
N ALA A 90 -9.91 1.35 -7.62
CA ALA A 90 -8.91 1.98 -6.74
C ALA A 90 -8.23 0.96 -5.81
N ALA A 91 -8.93 -0.12 -5.44
CA ALA A 91 -8.36 -1.20 -4.66
C ALA A 91 -7.26 -1.97 -5.41
N ASP A 92 -7.44 -2.21 -6.71
CA ASP A 92 -6.42 -2.89 -7.51
C ASP A 92 -5.22 -1.98 -7.77
N VAL A 93 -5.45 -0.67 -7.95
CA VAL A 93 -4.36 0.32 -7.97
C VAL A 93 -3.59 0.30 -6.65
N GLY A 94 -4.28 0.31 -5.50
CA GLY A 94 -3.65 0.27 -4.19
C GLY A 94 -2.73 -0.94 -4.00
N LYS A 95 -3.14 -2.13 -4.44
CA LYS A 95 -2.29 -3.34 -4.41
C LYS A 95 -1.03 -3.20 -5.27
N VAL A 96 -1.12 -2.56 -6.44
CA VAL A 96 0.06 -2.28 -7.28
C VAL A 96 1.01 -1.31 -6.56
N TYR A 97 0.47 -0.25 -5.96
CA TYR A 97 1.27 0.69 -5.18
C TYR A 97 1.86 0.05 -3.92
N ALA A 98 1.19 -0.91 -3.27
CA ALA A 98 1.73 -1.66 -2.14
C ALA A 98 3.07 -2.32 -2.48
N GLY A 99 3.16 -2.96 -3.66
CA GLY A 99 4.41 -3.54 -4.15
C GLY A 99 5.54 -2.52 -4.29
N GLN A 100 5.22 -1.30 -4.74
CA GLN A 100 6.21 -0.22 -4.87
C GLN A 100 6.62 0.36 -3.53
N ILE A 101 5.65 0.54 -2.63
CA ILE A 101 5.89 1.00 -1.26
C ILE A 101 6.83 0.03 -0.56
N ILE A 102 6.60 -1.28 -0.66
CA ILE A 102 7.51 -2.30 -0.10
C ILE A 102 8.93 -2.15 -0.65
N GLN A 103 9.09 -1.92 -1.96
CA GLN A 103 10.39 -1.73 -2.58
C GLN A 103 11.11 -0.46 -2.10
N LYS A 104 10.39 0.66 -1.97
CA LYS A 104 10.94 1.96 -1.60
C LYS A 104 11.09 2.19 -0.10
N ALA A 105 10.31 1.51 0.73
CA ALA A 105 10.28 1.72 2.16
C ALA A 105 11.66 1.46 2.79
N PRO A 106 12.05 2.22 3.83
CA PRO A 106 13.30 2.02 4.54
C PRO A 106 13.33 0.63 5.21
N LYS A 107 14.56 0.13 5.45
CA LYS A 107 14.76 -1.07 6.27
C LYS A 107 14.14 -0.88 7.65
N GLY A 108 13.63 -1.96 8.24
CA GLY A 108 12.95 -1.95 9.52
C GLY A 108 11.44 -1.67 9.45
N THR A 109 10.91 -1.28 8.28
CA THR A 109 9.48 -1.05 8.06
C THR A 109 8.68 -2.35 8.25
N TRP A 110 7.57 -2.25 8.96
CA TRP A 110 6.61 -3.34 9.14
C TRP A 110 5.54 -3.34 8.05
N PHE A 111 5.12 -4.53 7.65
CA PHE A 111 4.09 -4.75 6.64
C PHE A 111 3.04 -5.74 7.15
N LEU A 112 1.77 -5.37 7.02
CA LEU A 112 0.62 -6.25 7.20
C LEU A 112 0.25 -6.86 5.84
N ASN A 113 0.42 -8.18 5.73
CA ASN A 113 0.08 -8.94 4.54
C ASN A 113 -1.43 -9.20 4.45
N ALA A 114 -1.90 -9.59 3.27
CA ALA A 114 -3.32 -9.85 3.01
C ALA A 114 -3.88 -11.04 3.81
N ASP A 115 -3.02 -11.97 4.23
CA ASP A 115 -3.37 -13.11 5.10
C ASP A 115 -3.35 -12.75 6.59
N GLY A 116 -3.09 -11.47 6.93
CA GLY A 116 -2.97 -10.98 8.30
C GLY A 116 -1.60 -11.24 8.94
N SER A 117 -0.66 -11.87 8.22
CA SER A 117 0.70 -12.06 8.73
C SER A 117 1.50 -10.75 8.71
N TRP A 118 2.45 -10.66 9.61
CA TRP A 118 3.37 -9.52 9.72
C TRP A 118 4.73 -9.86 9.14
N THR A 119 5.29 -8.94 8.38
CA THR A 119 6.68 -9.02 7.92
C THR A 119 7.43 -7.73 8.21
N ARG A 120 8.76 -7.83 8.28
CA ARG A 120 9.64 -6.68 8.48
C ARG A 120 10.72 -6.72 7.40
N LYS A 121 10.95 -5.58 6.75
CA LYS A 121 12.01 -5.41 5.75
C LYS A 121 13.38 -5.20 6.38
#